data_AF-A0A258K3V2-F1
#
_entry.id   AF-A0A258K3V2-F1
#
_cell.length_a   1.000
_cell.length_b   1.000
_cell.length_c   1.000
_cell.angle_alpha   90.00
_cell.angle_beta   90.00
_cell.angle_gamma   90.00
#
_symmetry.space_group_name_H-M   'P 1'
#
loop_
_entity.id
_entity.type
_entity.pdbx_description
1 polymer ?
#
loop_
_entity_poly.entity_id
_entity_poly.type
_entity_poly.pdbx_seq_one_letter_code
_entity_poly.pdbx_strand_id
1 'polypeptide(L)' 'MVSAAEQLAANLNFGALGKAEELKKRIWFTLGALLVYRLGTYIPLPGINPDALQDVFRNAQQGIIGLFNMFS' A
#
# COMPACT_ATOMS: atom_id res chain seq x y z
N MET A 1 -26.22 6.90 -11.46
CA MET A 1 -25.82 5.51 -11.14
C MET A 1 -25.02 5.60 -9.85
N VAL A 2 -25.56 5.12 -8.74
CA VAL A 2 -24.87 5.15 -7.43
C VAL A 2 -23.72 4.15 -7.50
N SER A 3 -22.50 4.61 -7.19
CA SER A 3 -21.27 3.82 -7.35
C SER A 3 -21.31 2.61 -6.41
N ALA A 4 -20.77 1.46 -6.83
CA ALA A 4 -20.71 0.25 -6.00
C ALA A 4 -20.05 0.51 -4.63
N ALA A 5 -19.16 1.51 -4.55
CA ALA A 5 -18.55 1.98 -3.31
C ALA A 5 -19.58 2.61 -2.34
N GLU A 6 -20.56 3.34 -2.84
CA GLU A 6 -21.62 3.97 -2.02
C GLU A 6 -22.61 2.93 -1.50
N GLN A 7 -22.92 1.89 -2.28
CA GLN A 7 -23.78 0.78 -1.84
C GLN A 7 -23.10 -0.12 -0.79
N LEU A 8 -21.79 -0.33 -0.92
CA LEU A 8 -20.97 -0.98 0.10
C LEU A 8 -20.98 -0.16 1.39
N ALA A 9 -20.65 1.13 1.30
CA ALA A 9 -20.61 2.04 2.44
C ALA A 9 -21.97 2.15 3.16
N ALA A 10 -23.08 2.18 2.43
CA ALA A 10 -24.43 2.22 2.98
C ALA A 10 -24.83 0.94 3.75
N ASN A 11 -24.19 -0.20 3.47
CA ASN A 11 -24.42 -1.47 4.15
C ASN A 11 -23.34 -1.83 5.19
N LEU A 12 -22.35 -0.97 5.44
CA LEU A 12 -21.35 -1.18 6.48
C LEU A 12 -21.99 -0.98 7.86
N ASN A 13 -22.41 -2.09 8.49
CA ASN A 13 -22.85 -2.06 9.88
C ASN A 13 -21.65 -1.99 10.83
N PHE A 14 -21.14 -0.78 11.07
CA PHE A 14 -20.03 -0.52 12.00
C PHE A 14 -20.27 -1.03 13.42
N GLY A 15 -21.53 -1.18 13.84
CA GLY A 15 -21.92 -1.77 15.12
C GLY A 15 -21.74 -3.30 15.19
N ALA A 16 -21.83 -4.01 14.07
CA ALA A 16 -21.52 -5.44 13.98
C ALA A 16 -20.01 -5.69 13.85
N LEU A 17 -19.30 -4.82 13.12
CA LEU A 17 -17.84 -4.86 12.97
C LEU A 17 -17.11 -4.72 14.33
N GLY A 18 -17.63 -3.89 15.24
CA GLY A 18 -17.07 -3.72 16.58
C GLY A 18 -17.37 -4.85 17.57
N LYS A 19 -18.44 -5.63 17.35
CA LYS A 19 -18.80 -6.80 18.17
C LYS A 19 -18.07 -8.08 17.74
N ALA A 20 -17.62 -8.14 16.49
CA ALA A 20 -16.84 -9.25 15.97
C ALA A 20 -15.37 -9.14 16.40
N GLU A 21 -15.04 -9.72 17.56
CA GLU A 21 -13.69 -9.70 18.14
C GLU A 21 -12.63 -10.29 17.18
N GLU A 22 -13.02 -11.31 16.41
CA GLU A 22 -12.16 -11.93 15.39
C GLU A 22 -11.84 -10.95 14.24
N LEU A 23 -12.82 -10.17 13.78
CA LEU A 23 -12.63 -9.22 12.70
C LEU A 23 -11.71 -8.08 13.12
N LYS A 24 -11.87 -7.58 14.34
CA LYS A 24 -10.97 -6.58 14.93
C LYS A 24 -9.52 -7.08 14.96
N LYS A 25 -9.28 -8.33 15.36
CA LYS A 25 -7.93 -8.93 15.38
C LYS A 25 -7.31 -8.97 13.98
N ARG A 26 -8.07 -9.34 12.95
CA ARG A 26 -7.61 -9.37 11.56
C ARG A 26 -7.27 -7.97 11.04
N ILE A 27 -8.12 -6.98 11.32
CA ILE A 27 -7.86 -5.58 10.93
C ILE A 27 -6.58 -5.04 11.58
N TRP A 28 -6.36 -5.29 12.87
CA TRP A 28 -5.12 -4.88 13.55
C TRP A 28 -3.88 -5.57 12.99
N PHE A 29 -3.98 -6.86 12.64
CA PHE A 29 -2.89 -7.58 11.98
C PHE A 29 -2.54 -6.95 10.63
N THR A 30 -3.54 -6.69 9.78
CA THR A 30 -3.31 -6.07 8.46
C THR A 30 -2.75 -4.66 8.59
N LEU A 31 -3.26 -3.84 9.53
CA LEU A 31 -2.72 -2.51 9.80
C LEU A 31 -1.26 -2.58 10.27
N GLY A 32 -0.92 -3.53 11.15
CA GLY A 32 0.46 -3.77 11.58
C GLY A 32 1.36 -4.19 10.41
N ALA A 33 0.88 -5.09 9.55
CA ALA A 33 1.62 -5.54 8.36
C ALA A 33 1.88 -4.40 7.37
N LEU A 34 0.87 -3.53 7.14
CA LEU A 34 1.04 -2.34 6.30
C LEU A 34 2.05 -1.35 6.90
N LEU A 35 2.08 -1.22 8.23
CA LEU A 35 3.03 -0.35 8.91
C LEU A 35 4.46 -0.90 8.78
N VAL A 36 4.65 -2.21 8.94
CA VAL A 36 5.94 -2.89 8.71
C VAL A 36 6.37 -2.77 7.24
N TYR A 37 5.47 -3.00 6.29
CA TYR A 37 5.75 -2.77 4.87
C TYR A 37 6.21 -1.33 4.64
N ARG A 38 5.50 -0.34 5.18
CA ARG A 38 5.85 1.06 5.02
C ARG A 38 7.23 1.37 5.60
N LEU A 39 7.53 0.88 6.80
CA LEU A 39 8.86 1.03 7.42
C LEU A 39 9.96 0.31 6.62
N GLY A 40 9.67 -0.87 6.08
CA GLY A 40 10.60 -1.65 5.27
C GLY A 40 11.01 -0.95 3.97
N THR A 41 10.13 -0.14 3.37
CA THR A 41 10.47 0.64 2.17
C THR A 41 11.51 1.75 2.43
N TYR A 42 11.69 2.17 3.69
CA TYR A 42 12.71 3.15 4.07
C TYR A 42 14.06 2.52 4.41
N ILE A 43 14.16 1.19 4.45
CA ILE A 43 15.41 0.48 4.67
C ILE A 43 16.02 0.20 3.28
N PRO A 44 16.97 1.02 2.81
CA PRO A 44 17.63 0.75 1.54
C PRO A 44 18.37 -0.57 1.64
N LEU A 45 18.29 -1.38 0.59
CA LEU A 45 19.00 -2.64 0.51
C LEU A 45 20.52 -2.35 0.58
N PRO A 46 21.26 -2.99 1.51
CA PRO A 46 22.69 -2.77 1.63
C PRO A 46 23.38 -3.21 0.33
N GLY A 47 24.18 -2.30 -0.26
CA GLY A 47 24.85 -2.52 -1.54
C GLY A 47 24.19 -1.83 -2.75
N ILE A 48 23.05 -1.16 -2.57
CA ILE A 48 22.44 -0.31 -3.59
C ILE A 48 22.82 1.15 -3.35
N ASN A 49 23.44 1.80 -4.33
CA ASN A 49 23.76 3.22 -4.27
C ASN A 49 22.53 4.05 -4.75
N PRO A 50 21.83 4.77 -3.85
CA PRO A 50 20.61 5.49 -4.19
C PRO A 50 20.83 6.59 -5.22
N ASP A 51 22.01 7.20 -5.25
CA ASP A 51 22.37 8.24 -6.22
C ASP A 51 22.52 7.66 -7.64
N ALA A 52 23.14 6.48 -7.76
CA ALA A 52 23.25 5.77 -9.03
C ALA A 52 21.88 5.29 -9.54
N LEU A 53 20.98 4.86 -8.63
CA LEU A 53 19.60 4.55 -8.99
C LEU A 53 18.85 5.80 -9.47
N GLN A 54 19.00 6.94 -8.80
CA GLN A 54 18.36 8.19 -9.22
C GLN A 54 18.80 8.61 -10.62
N ASP A 55 20.09 8.50 -10.95
CA ASP A 55 20.60 8.78 -12.28
C ASP A 55 20.08 7.80 -13.33
N VAL A 56 19.97 6.50 -12.99
CA VAL A 56 19.32 5.51 -13.87
C VAL A 56 17.84 5.82 -14.06
N PHE A 57 17.10 6.18 -13.00
CA PHE A 57 15.68 6.53 -13.08
C PHE A 57 15.45 7.81 -13.88
N ARG A 58 16.29 8.83 -13.74
CA ARG A 58 16.23 10.06 -14.54
C ARG A 58 16.46 9.79 -16.03
N ASN A 59 17.44 8.95 -16.35
CA ASN A 59 17.72 8.56 -17.73
C ASN A 59 16.71 7.54 -18.30
N ALA A 60 16.07 6.73 -17.45
CA ALA A 60 15.09 5.69 -17.81
C ALA A 60 13.62 6.16 -17.80
N GLN A 61 13.34 7.46 -17.57
CA GLN A 61 11.99 8.03 -17.71
C GLN A 61 11.37 7.82 -19.11
N GLN A 62 12.17 7.44 -20.11
CA GLN A 62 11.69 7.02 -21.42
C GLN A 62 11.76 5.48 -21.54
N GLY A 63 10.81 4.77 -20.93
CA GLY A 63 10.68 3.32 -21.15
C GLY A 63 9.92 2.54 -20.09
N ILE A 64 9.93 1.22 -20.24
CA ILE A 64 9.19 0.21 -19.43
C ILE A 64 9.40 0.36 -17.91
N ILE A 65 10.51 0.94 -17.46
CA ILE A 65 10.78 1.22 -16.04
C ILE A 65 9.86 2.32 -15.48
N GLY A 66 9.43 3.28 -16.31
CA GLY A 66 8.41 4.27 -15.93
C GLY A 66 7.02 3.65 -15.70
N LEU A 67 6.70 2.55 -16.38
CA LEU A 67 5.43 1.82 -16.18
C LEU A 67 5.42 1.07 -14.84
N PHE A 68 6.57 0.57 -14.37
CA PHE A 68 6.70 -0.10 -13.08
C PHE A 68 6.47 0.86 -11.88
N ASN A 69 6.86 2.14 -12.01
CA ASN A 69 6.60 3.15 -10.98
C ASN A 69 5.13 3.56 -10.85
N MET A 70 4.25 3.21 -11.79
CA MET A 70 2.81 3.51 -11.67
C MET A 70 2.11 2.62 -10.63
N PHE A 71 2.79 1.55 -10.17
CA PHE A 71 2.26 0.54 -9.26
C PHE A 71 2.96 0.49 -7.90
N SER A 72 3.91 1.41 -7.63
CA SER A 72 4.68 1.51 -6.36
C SER A 72 4.36 2.81 -5.63
#